data_AF-A0A969S918-F1
#
_entry.id   AF-A0A969S918-F1
#
_cell.length_a   1.000
_cell.length_b   1.000
_cell.length_c   1.000
_cell.angle_alpha   90.00
_cell.angle_beta   90.00
_cell.angle_gamma   90.00
#
_symmetry.space_group_name_H-M   'P 1'
#
loop_
_entity.id
_entity.type
_entity.pdbx_description
1 polymer ?
#
loop_
_entity_poly.entity_id
_entity_poly.type
_entity_poly.pdbx_seq_one_letter_code
_entity_poly.pdbx_strand_id
1 'polypeptide(L)'
;MLELRLSVDWWYDFGCGDIGNDGVHDIDVACWGLGVTTHPTRVACLGGKYFFDDDQQFPDTQYAVLEYEAEGSPAGRKKQLIFEQRIWSPYVQEGWENGNAFYGTKGMLLLGKGDGWKLYGERNKLRKEAGAAERETPHQRDFLSCIKTAASPPPTLRSATSPPRSAT
;
A
#
# COMPACT_ATOMS: atom_id res chain seq x y z
N MET A 1 -31.15 -19.42 5.43
CA MET A 1 -31.02 -18.12 4.77
C MET A 1 -30.41 -17.19 5.81
N LEU A 2 -29.08 -17.06 5.81
CA LEU A 2 -28.35 -16.18 6.72
C LEU A 2 -28.01 -14.93 5.93
N GLU A 3 -28.68 -13.81 6.22
CA GLU A 3 -28.23 -12.48 5.77
C GLU A 3 -26.93 -12.16 6.52
N LEU A 4 -25.79 -12.44 5.90
CA LEU A 4 -24.55 -11.76 6.23
C LEU A 4 -24.67 -10.35 5.63
N ARG A 5 -25.04 -9.37 6.45
CA ARG A 5 -24.93 -7.96 6.05
C ARG A 5 -23.45 -7.63 5.96
N LEU A 6 -22.92 -7.65 4.74
CA LEU A 6 -21.58 -7.21 4.42
C LEU A 6 -21.41 -5.73 4.79
N SER A 7 -20.18 -5.30 5.07
CA SER A 7 -19.85 -3.95 5.49
C SER A 7 -20.23 -2.90 4.44
N VAL A 8 -20.43 -1.64 4.85
CA VAL A 8 -20.80 -0.56 3.93
C VAL A 8 -19.73 -0.25 2.88
N ASP A 9 -18.51 -0.77 3.07
CA ASP A 9 -17.35 -0.57 2.18
C ASP A 9 -17.58 -1.12 0.76
N TRP A 10 -18.54 -2.04 0.60
CA TRP A 10 -18.80 -2.77 -0.64
C TRP A 10 -19.79 -2.09 -1.58
N TRP A 11 -20.41 -0.99 -1.15
CA TRP A 11 -21.37 -0.21 -1.94
C TRP A 11 -20.75 1.09 -2.44
N TYR A 12 -20.94 1.39 -3.73
CA TYR A 12 -20.32 2.54 -4.40
C TYR A 12 -20.62 3.88 -3.73
N ASP A 13 -21.80 4.02 -3.12
CA ASP A 13 -22.22 5.28 -2.49
C ASP A 13 -21.58 5.52 -1.11
N PHE A 14 -21.06 4.47 -0.47
CA PHE A 14 -20.64 4.50 0.93
C PHE A 14 -19.21 4.03 1.18
N GLY A 15 -18.61 3.35 0.20
CA GLY A 15 -17.35 2.65 0.34
C GLY A 15 -16.38 2.90 -0.80
N CYS A 16 -15.19 2.31 -0.64
CA CYS A 16 -14.11 2.38 -1.62
C CYS A 16 -13.67 0.97 -2.09
N GLY A 17 -14.46 -0.06 -1.79
CA GLY A 17 -14.09 -1.46 -2.00
C GLY A 17 -12.86 -1.86 -1.20
N ASP A 18 -12.33 -3.05 -1.49
CA ASP A 18 -11.20 -3.60 -0.75
C ASP A 18 -9.91 -2.78 -0.95
N ILE A 19 -9.70 -2.23 -2.15
CA ILE A 19 -8.57 -1.33 -2.46
C ILE A 19 -8.52 -0.11 -1.53
N GLY A 20 -9.68 0.42 -1.12
CA GLY A 20 -9.74 1.55 -0.19
C GLY A 20 -9.89 1.16 1.28
N ASN A 21 -10.42 -0.04 1.55
CA ASN A 21 -10.56 -0.57 2.90
C ASN A 21 -9.22 -1.10 3.44
N ASP A 22 -8.70 -2.18 2.86
CA ASP A 22 -7.46 -2.80 3.33
C ASP A 22 -6.25 -2.48 2.43
N GLY A 23 -6.47 -2.41 1.11
CA GLY A 23 -5.42 -2.18 0.12
C GLY A 23 -4.69 -0.85 0.28
N VAL A 24 -5.36 0.17 0.84
CA VAL A 24 -4.78 1.50 1.06
C VAL A 24 -3.56 1.46 1.98
N HIS A 25 -3.53 0.53 2.94
CA HIS A 25 -2.40 0.36 3.84
C HIS A 25 -1.15 -0.12 3.10
N ASP A 26 -1.29 -1.10 2.21
CA ASP A 26 -0.17 -1.62 1.41
C ASP A 26 0.23 -0.61 0.32
N ILE A 27 -0.72 0.15 -0.24
CA ILE A 27 -0.42 1.23 -1.20
C ILE A 27 0.39 2.34 -0.53
N ASP A 28 0.08 2.74 0.71
CA ASP A 28 0.83 3.74 1.46
C ASP A 28 2.28 3.29 1.69
N VAL A 29 2.48 2.05 2.16
CA VAL A 29 3.83 1.47 2.34
C VAL A 29 4.57 1.38 1.01
N ALA A 30 3.92 0.98 -0.08
CA ALA A 30 4.51 0.96 -1.41
C ALA A 30 4.94 2.37 -1.87
N CYS A 31 4.11 3.39 -1.68
CA CYS A 31 4.44 4.76 -2.02
C CYS A 31 5.63 5.28 -1.19
N TRP A 32 5.63 4.98 0.11
CA TRP A 32 6.72 5.33 1.01
C TRP A 32 8.05 4.66 0.59
N GLY A 33 8.03 3.36 0.32
CA GLY A 33 9.22 2.62 -0.12
C GLY A 33 9.70 3.01 -1.52
N LEU A 34 8.79 3.41 -2.41
CA LEU A 34 9.14 4.02 -3.70
C LEU A 34 9.65 5.46 -3.55
N GLY A 35 9.42 6.12 -2.43
CA GLY A 35 9.75 7.53 -2.22
C GLY A 35 9.02 8.41 -3.24
N VAL A 36 7.73 8.17 -3.45
CA VAL A 36 6.84 9.01 -4.27
C VAL A 36 5.94 9.81 -3.36
N THR A 37 5.85 11.12 -3.60
CA THR A 37 5.07 12.06 -2.78
C THR A 37 3.97 12.75 -3.59
N THR A 38 3.93 12.53 -4.91
CA THR A 38 2.95 13.10 -5.82
C THR A 38 1.91 12.06 -6.23
N HIS A 39 0.83 12.52 -6.85
CA HIS A 39 -0.14 11.64 -7.49
C HIS A 39 0.48 10.93 -8.71
N PRO A 40 0.01 9.71 -9.05
CA PRO A 40 0.43 9.03 -10.26
C PRO A 40 0.10 9.87 -11.50
N THR A 41 1.00 9.88 -12.50
CA THR A 41 0.75 10.55 -13.78
C THR A 41 -0.08 9.70 -14.73
N ARG A 42 -0.16 8.38 -14.48
CA ARG A 42 -1.00 7.47 -15.23
C ARG A 42 -1.49 6.34 -14.33
N VAL A 43 -2.76 6.00 -14.50
CA VAL A 43 -3.37 4.83 -13.85
C VAL A 43 -4.08 4.01 -14.91
N ALA A 44 -3.90 2.69 -14.87
CA ALA A 44 -4.68 1.74 -15.65
C ALA A 44 -5.14 0.63 -14.72
N CYS A 45 -6.44 0.33 -14.73
CA CYS A 45 -7.04 -0.68 -13.88
C CYS A 45 -7.84 -1.68 -14.70
N LEU A 46 -7.80 -2.94 -14.29
CA LEU A 46 -8.65 -4.00 -14.81
C LEU A 46 -9.13 -4.85 -13.64
N GLY A 47 -10.42 -5.10 -13.57
CA GLY A 47 -11.00 -5.92 -12.51
C GLY A 47 -12.50 -6.03 -12.65
N GLY A 48 -13.07 -6.93 -11.86
CA GLY A 48 -14.50 -7.17 -11.80
C GLY A 48 -14.84 -8.14 -10.67
N LYS A 49 -16.09 -8.59 -10.66
CA LYS A 49 -16.53 -9.71 -9.84
C LYS A 49 -16.43 -10.98 -10.66
N TYR A 50 -15.51 -11.86 -10.30
CA TYR A 50 -15.25 -13.10 -11.03
C TYR A 50 -15.60 -14.35 -10.22
N PHE A 51 -15.73 -14.24 -8.90
CA PHE A 51 -16.01 -15.36 -8.02
C PHE A 51 -17.32 -15.16 -7.23
N PHE A 52 -17.50 -14.01 -6.59
CA PHE A 52 -18.67 -13.79 -5.74
C PHE A 52 -19.90 -13.38 -6.56
N ASP A 53 -21.02 -14.04 -6.26
CA ASP A 53 -22.36 -13.70 -6.78
C ASP A 53 -23.24 -13.21 -5.62
N ASP A 54 -22.93 -11.99 -5.15
CA ASP A 54 -23.57 -11.33 -4.01
C ASP A 54 -23.87 -9.84 -4.31
N ASP A 55 -24.25 -9.08 -3.28
CA ASP A 55 -24.62 -7.67 -3.36
C ASP A 55 -23.43 -6.68 -3.31
N GLN A 56 -22.20 -7.19 -3.20
CA GLN A 56 -21.00 -6.36 -3.35
C GLN A 56 -20.99 -5.71 -4.73
N GLN A 57 -20.69 -4.41 -4.80
CA GLN A 57 -20.62 -3.67 -6.06
C GLN A 57 -19.18 -3.54 -6.56
N PHE A 58 -18.21 -3.43 -5.66
CA PHE A 58 -16.79 -3.34 -6.00
C PHE A 58 -16.21 -4.69 -6.52
N PRO A 59 -15.11 -4.66 -7.30
CA PRO A 59 -14.43 -5.86 -7.77
C PRO A 59 -13.98 -6.80 -6.64
N ASP A 60 -14.07 -8.11 -6.86
CA ASP A 60 -13.40 -9.10 -6.00
C ASP A 60 -11.97 -9.41 -6.44
N THR A 61 -11.68 -9.12 -7.71
CA THR A 61 -10.40 -9.35 -8.36
C THR A 61 -10.04 -8.10 -9.15
N GLN A 62 -8.88 -7.50 -8.86
CA GLN A 62 -8.46 -6.26 -9.50
C GLN A 62 -6.94 -6.18 -9.59
N TYR A 63 -6.48 -5.66 -10.73
CA TYR A 63 -5.14 -5.12 -10.91
C TYR A 63 -5.23 -3.63 -11.18
N ALA A 64 -4.44 -2.85 -10.45
CA ALA A 64 -4.24 -1.43 -10.71
C ALA A 64 -2.75 -1.16 -10.92
N VAL A 65 -2.40 -0.53 -12.04
CA VAL A 65 -1.04 -0.14 -12.38
C VAL A 65 -0.95 1.38 -12.32
N LEU A 66 -0.05 1.87 -11.47
CA LEU A 66 0.16 3.28 -11.21
C LEU A 66 1.57 3.65 -11.64
N GLU A 67 1.70 4.66 -12.49
CA GLU A 67 2.98 5.25 -12.88
C GLU A 67 3.19 6.59 -12.20
N TYR A 68 4.39 6.80 -11.66
CA TYR A 68 4.81 8.04 -11.02
C TYR A 68 6.05 8.60 -11.72
N GLU A 69 6.14 9.93 -11.78
CA GLU A 69 7.39 10.57 -12.12
C GLU A 69 8.41 10.33 -11.01
N ALA A 70 9.63 9.97 -11.37
CA ALA A 70 10.69 9.82 -10.39
C ALA A 70 11.41 11.17 -10.24
N GLU A 71 10.98 11.95 -9.24
CA GLU A 71 11.64 13.20 -8.88
C GLU A 71 13.14 12.97 -8.64
N GLY A 72 14.00 13.77 -9.29
CA GLY A 72 15.46 13.63 -9.22
C GLY A 72 16.06 12.45 -9.99
N SER A 73 15.27 11.69 -10.75
CA SER A 73 15.78 10.57 -11.53
C SER A 73 16.48 11.02 -12.82
N PRO A 74 17.66 10.46 -13.14
CA PRO A 74 18.31 10.72 -14.42
C PRO A 74 17.40 10.34 -15.60
N ALA A 75 17.23 11.27 -16.54
CA ALA A 75 16.54 11.06 -17.81
C ALA A 75 15.03 10.71 -17.74
N GLY A 76 14.30 11.21 -16.74
CA GLY A 76 12.83 11.11 -16.73
C GLY A 76 12.31 9.67 -16.60
N ARG A 77 13.06 8.80 -15.92
CA ARG A 77 12.58 7.43 -15.64
C ARG A 77 11.35 7.48 -14.74
N LYS A 78 10.42 6.55 -14.96
CA LYS A 78 9.23 6.41 -14.12
C LYS A 78 9.45 5.38 -13.02
N LYS A 79 8.69 5.52 -11.93
CA LYS A 79 8.46 4.46 -10.94
C LYS A 79 7.09 3.85 -11.21
N GLN A 80 6.96 2.55 -10.99
CA GLN A 80 5.71 1.83 -11.17
C GLN A 80 5.33 1.12 -9.89
N LEU A 81 4.05 1.21 -9.53
CA LEU A 81 3.43 0.45 -8.47
C LEU A 81 2.33 -0.41 -9.11
N ILE A 82 2.33 -1.70 -8.80
CA ILE A 82 1.27 -2.62 -9.20
C ILE A 82 0.57 -3.05 -7.93
N PHE A 83 -0.72 -2.74 -7.83
CA PHE A 83 -1.59 -3.23 -6.79
C PHE A 83 -2.41 -4.38 -7.37
N GLU A 84 -2.46 -5.48 -6.64
CA GLU A 84 -3.24 -6.67 -6.94
C GLU A 84 -4.12 -6.97 -5.74
N GLN A 85 -5.42 -7.15 -5.99
CA GLN A 85 -6.34 -7.69 -5.01
C GLN A 85 -7.00 -8.96 -5.56
N ARG A 86 -7.11 -9.96 -4.70
CA ARG A 86 -7.88 -11.19 -4.90
C ARG A 86 -8.54 -11.54 -3.58
N ILE A 87 -9.74 -11.04 -3.36
CA ILE A 87 -10.42 -11.11 -2.06
C ILE A 87 -10.55 -12.57 -1.62
N TRP A 88 -10.08 -12.85 -0.40
CA TRP A 88 -10.16 -14.15 0.28
C TRP A 88 -9.64 -15.35 -0.52
N SER A 89 -8.68 -15.12 -1.44
CA SER A 89 -7.96 -16.20 -2.12
C SER A 89 -7.06 -16.94 -1.12
N PRO A 90 -7.10 -18.29 -1.05
CA PRO A 90 -6.16 -19.05 -0.21
C PRO A 90 -4.75 -19.10 -0.79
N TYR A 91 -4.56 -18.63 -2.03
CA TYR A 91 -3.28 -18.63 -2.72
C TYR A 91 -2.61 -17.27 -2.58
N VAL A 92 -1.39 -17.29 -2.06
CA VAL A 92 -0.60 -16.11 -1.71
C VAL A 92 0.53 -15.86 -2.70
N GLN A 93 0.88 -14.60 -2.90
CA GLN A 93 1.97 -14.17 -3.75
C GLN A 93 3.17 -13.76 -2.90
N GLU A 94 4.38 -14.18 -3.29
CA GLU A 94 5.62 -13.91 -2.54
C GLU A 94 5.64 -14.44 -1.08
N GLY A 95 4.71 -15.34 -0.75
CA GLY A 95 4.70 -16.11 0.50
C GLY A 95 3.89 -15.52 1.65
N TRP A 96 3.21 -14.38 1.45
CA TRP A 96 2.32 -13.75 2.45
C TRP A 96 1.00 -13.30 1.83
N GLU A 97 -0.04 -13.25 2.65
CA GLU A 97 -1.40 -12.89 2.21
C GLU A 97 -1.49 -11.41 1.80
N ASN A 98 -0.95 -10.52 2.63
CA ASN A 98 -0.81 -9.09 2.32
C ASN A 98 0.65 -8.64 2.45
N GLY A 99 1.01 -7.61 1.67
CA GLY A 99 2.29 -6.95 1.81
C GLY A 99 2.80 -6.28 0.53
N ASN A 100 4.11 -6.05 0.50
CA ASN A 100 4.77 -5.34 -0.59
C ASN A 100 6.03 -6.07 -1.06
N ALA A 101 6.24 -6.07 -2.37
CA ALA A 101 7.49 -6.49 -3.00
C ALA A 101 8.14 -5.29 -3.68
N PHE A 102 9.37 -4.96 -3.28
CA PHE A 102 10.18 -3.91 -3.88
C PHE A 102 11.29 -4.53 -4.71
N TYR A 103 11.33 -4.20 -6.00
CA TYR A 103 12.32 -4.70 -6.94
C TYR A 103 13.36 -3.61 -7.23
N GLY A 104 14.62 -3.87 -6.88
CA GLY A 104 15.75 -3.00 -7.14
C GLY A 104 16.79 -3.64 -8.05
N THR A 105 17.76 -2.87 -8.50
CA THR A 105 18.81 -3.36 -9.42
C THR A 105 19.80 -4.33 -8.79
N LYS A 106 19.83 -4.43 -7.44
CA LYS A 106 20.78 -5.26 -6.68
C LYS A 106 20.10 -6.31 -5.81
N GLY A 107 18.78 -6.42 -5.87
CA GLY A 107 18.02 -7.27 -4.96
C GLY A 107 16.55 -6.89 -4.86
N MET A 108 15.87 -7.56 -3.95
CA MET A 108 14.45 -7.44 -3.70
C MET A 108 14.19 -7.40 -2.19
N LEU A 109 13.23 -6.58 -1.76
CA LEU A 109 12.73 -6.57 -0.40
C LEU A 109 11.27 -7.02 -0.43
N LEU A 110 10.96 -8.06 0.33
CA LEU A 110 9.59 -8.48 0.60
C LEU A 110 9.22 -8.02 2.02
N LEU A 111 8.07 -7.38 2.15
CA LEU A 111 7.44 -7.04 3.43
C LEU A 111 6.10 -7.78 3.51
N GLY A 112 5.87 -8.55 4.56
CA GLY A 112 4.59 -9.18 4.86
C GLY A 112 3.87 -8.35 5.89
N LYS A 113 2.58 -8.05 5.68
CA LYS A 113 1.79 -7.15 6.52
C LYS A 113 1.70 -7.69 7.94
N GLY A 114 2.66 -7.23 8.75
CA GLY A 114 2.87 -7.65 10.11
C GLY A 114 3.42 -9.07 10.31
N ASP A 115 3.73 -9.82 9.25
CA ASP A 115 4.31 -11.17 9.35
C ASP A 115 5.85 -11.16 9.34
N GLY A 116 6.46 -10.05 8.91
CA GLY A 116 7.90 -9.88 8.89
C GLY A 116 8.40 -9.34 7.54
N TRP A 117 9.69 -9.54 7.27
CA TRP A 117 10.32 -9.10 6.04
C TRP A 117 11.49 -9.98 5.63
N LYS A 118 11.79 -10.02 4.33
CA LYS A 118 12.93 -10.73 3.73
C LYS A 118 13.66 -9.84 2.74
N LEU A 119 14.97 -9.73 2.89
CA LEU A 119 15.86 -9.01 1.99
C LEU A 119 16.69 -10.00 1.19
N TYR A 120 16.53 -9.96 -0.13
CA TYR A 120 17.28 -10.73 -1.10
C TYR A 120 18.28 -9.82 -1.81
N GLY A 121 19.49 -10.33 -2.03
CA GLY A 121 20.46 -9.72 -2.93
C GLY A 121 20.36 -10.30 -4.35
N GLU A 122 21.38 -10.07 -5.15
CA GLU A 122 21.47 -10.58 -6.53
C GLU A 122 21.20 -12.08 -6.64
N ARG A 123 20.51 -12.47 -7.72
CA ARG A 123 20.14 -13.86 -8.03
C ARG A 123 19.37 -14.53 -6.88
N ASN A 124 18.47 -13.77 -6.24
CA ASN A 124 17.56 -14.24 -5.19
C ASN A 124 18.27 -14.86 -3.97
N LYS A 125 19.50 -14.39 -3.66
CA LYS A 125 20.21 -14.85 -2.47
C LYS A 125 19.67 -14.15 -1.24
N LEU A 126 19.03 -14.89 -0.33
CA LEU A 126 18.57 -14.36 0.95
C LEU A 126 19.76 -13.77 1.72
N ARG A 127 19.61 -12.53 2.19
CA ARG A 127 20.64 -11.81 2.96
C ARG A 127 20.25 -11.65 4.42
N LYS A 128 19.01 -11.25 4.67
CA LYS A 128 18.46 -10.98 6.00
C LYS A 128 16.97 -11.23 6.00
N GLU A 129 16.43 -11.56 7.16
CA GLU A 129 15.00 -11.62 7.41
C GLU A 129 14.71 -11.35 8.88
N ALA A 130 13.47 -10.97 9.17
CA ALA A 130 12.92 -10.95 10.52
C ALA A 130 11.44 -11.32 10.46
N GLY A 131 10.92 -11.90 11.55
CA GLY A 131 9.49 -12.17 11.69
C GLY A 131 8.69 -10.94 12.16
N ALA A 132 7.44 -11.17 12.51
CA ALA A 132 6.54 -10.17 13.08
C ALA A 132 7.19 -9.42 14.26
N ALA A 133 7.09 -8.09 14.24
CA ALA A 133 7.42 -7.23 15.38
C ALA A 133 6.15 -6.86 16.16
N GLU A 134 6.29 -6.44 17.42
CA GLU A 134 5.15 -5.95 18.22
C GLU A 134 4.46 -4.76 17.54
N ARG A 135 3.16 -4.89 17.25
CA ARG A 135 2.46 -4.06 16.27
C ARG A 135 1.97 -2.69 16.76
N GLU A 136 2.04 -2.35 18.04
CA GLU A 136 1.14 -1.28 18.54
C GLU A 136 1.77 -0.14 19.37
N THR A 137 2.93 -0.32 20.00
CA THR A 137 3.41 0.69 20.96
C THR A 137 4.05 1.96 20.37
N PRO A 138 4.73 1.95 19.20
CA PRO A 138 5.42 3.15 18.71
C PRO A 138 4.47 4.20 18.09
N HIS A 139 3.55 3.79 17.22
CA HIS A 139 2.70 4.74 16.48
C HIS A 139 1.74 5.50 17.40
N GLN A 140 1.11 4.81 18.35
CA GLN A 140 0.25 5.42 19.37
C GLN A 140 1.05 6.41 20.23
N ARG A 141 2.30 6.07 20.58
CA ARG A 141 3.19 6.94 21.35
C ARG A 141 3.57 8.19 20.56
N ASP A 142 3.89 8.06 19.28
CA ASP A 142 4.20 9.18 18.39
C ASP A 142 3.01 10.13 18.30
N PHE A 143 1.80 9.60 18.10
CA PHE A 143 0.57 10.39 18.09
C PHE A 143 0.37 11.18 19.40
N LEU A 144 0.47 10.49 20.55
CA LEU A 144 0.36 11.14 21.86
C LEU A 144 1.48 12.17 22.08
N SER A 145 2.69 11.93 21.57
CA SER A 145 3.79 12.87 21.66
C SER A 145 3.54 14.15 20.84
N CYS A 146 2.90 14.03 19.67
CA CYS A 146 2.55 15.17 18.82
C CYS A 146 1.50 16.05 19.49
N ILE A 147 0.51 15.44 20.16
CA ILE A 147 -0.48 16.18 20.97
C ILE A 147 0.22 16.96 22.09
N LYS A 148 1.17 16.32 22.79
CA LYS A 148 1.86 16.95 23.94
C LYS A 148 2.82 18.06 23.55
N THR A 149 3.49 17.92 22.40
CA THR A 149 4.58 18.81 21.98
C THR A 149 4.16 19.82 20.92
N ALA A 150 2.94 19.69 20.37
CA ALA A 150 2.50 20.38 19.16
C ALA A 150 3.43 20.16 17.95
N ALA A 151 4.28 19.13 17.98
CA ALA A 151 5.08 18.73 16.84
C ALA A 151 4.20 18.09 15.75
N SER A 152 4.67 18.15 14.51
CA SER A 152 4.05 17.40 13.43
C SER A 152 4.34 15.90 13.60
N PRO A 153 3.38 15.03 13.26
CA PRO A 153 3.63 13.60 13.21
C PRO A 153 4.76 13.29 12.22
N PRO A 154 5.45 12.14 12.38
CA PRO A 154 6.38 11.67 11.38
C PRO A 154 5.71 11.69 9.99
N PRO A 155 6.49 11.97 8.92
CA PRO A 155 5.94 12.25 7.61
C PRO A 155 5.02 11.11 7.15
N THR A 156 3.74 11.44 7.03
CA THR A 156 2.74 10.67 6.28
C THR A 156 2.59 11.33 4.91
N LEU A 157 2.01 10.63 3.92
CA LEU A 157 1.81 11.11 2.54
C LEU A 157 1.26 12.55 2.40
N ARG A 158 0.62 13.08 3.45
CA ARG A 158 -0.01 14.42 3.48
C ARG A 158 0.96 15.62 3.53
N SER A 159 2.28 15.43 3.64
CA SER A 159 3.23 16.54 3.54
C SER A 159 3.35 17.14 2.13
N ALA A 160 2.76 16.49 1.11
CA ALA A 160 2.84 16.90 -0.29
C ALA A 160 1.67 17.79 -0.80
N THR A 161 0.60 17.98 -0.03
CA THR A 161 -0.58 18.75 -0.48
C THR A 161 -0.62 20.20 0.02
N SER A 162 0.42 20.65 0.73
CA SER A 162 0.51 22.06 1.16
C SER A 162 1.33 22.84 0.12
N PRO A 163 0.77 23.89 -0.53
CA PRO A 163 1.57 24.75 -1.37
C PRO A 163 2.71 25.37 -0.52
N PRO A 164 3.89 25.63 -1.11
CA PRO A 164 4.97 26.29 -0.39
C PRO A 164 4.43 27.61 0.16
N ARG A 165 4.52 27.79 1.48
CA ARG A 165 4.26 29.11 2.08
C ARG A 165 5.31 30.05 1.49
N SER A 166 4.87 30.99 0.65
CA SER A 166 5.72 32.09 0.20
C SER A 166 6.20 32.83 1.45
N ALA A 167 7.51 32.81 1.68
CA ALA A 167 8.13 33.71 2.63
C ALA A 167 8.07 35.13 2.03
N THR A 168 7.22 35.97 2.61
CA THR A 168 7.38 37.43 2.59
C THR A 168 8.08 37.85 3.86
#